data_AF-A0A4U0TMD3-F1
#
_entry.id   AF-A0A4U0TMD3-F1
#
_cell.length_a   1.000
_cell.length_b   1.000
_cell.length_c   1.000
_cell.angle_alpha   90.00
_cell.angle_beta   90.00
_cell.angle_gamma   90.00
#
_symmetry.space_group_name_H-M   'P 1'
#
loop_
_entity.id
_entity.type
_entity.pdbx_description
1 polymer ?
#
loop_
_entity_poly.entity_id
_entity_poly.type
_entity_poly.pdbx_seq_one_letter_code
_entity_poly.pdbx_strand_id
1 'polypeptide(L)'
;MESVTDGVGNLSLGQKPVYLLKTKSSPSDAYEEHFNSLENGKYKAVFVPVLEHQFRDDTLRNLKRSAERFAFAGGSPENPAKLRKATNNPAKRFSGAVFTSQRAVDAFGSVVGKLNPSKLETLFDKEMPLYVVGPATARGVKALNLPCPVVGEESGNGEALAQMILEHRKTLSTEVTHLDGRTLPLLFLVGEQRRDIIPKTLQAESLPPAQRTPVMEVVVYETGEMATFEEDFTNLLREAKSAKVEEQWVVVFSPQGCEAMLNALGWLDERTGKYSAGRREVVSGGTKTRIATIGPTTSDFLRQTLEYEPDVCAETPSPEGVGEGIVAFAKA
;
A
#
# COMPACT_ATOMS: atom_id res chain seq x y z
N MET A 1 5.41 4.96 15.16
CA MET A 1 6.28 4.11 14.32
C MET A 1 7.36 3.61 15.23
N GLU A 2 7.17 2.44 15.83
CA GLU A 2 8.30 1.72 16.43
C GLU A 2 9.05 1.09 15.26
N SER A 3 10.26 1.58 14.98
CA SER A 3 11.20 0.92 14.08
C SER A 3 11.72 -0.33 14.78
N VAL A 4 10.89 -1.37 14.86
CA VAL A 4 11.32 -2.67 15.41
C VAL A 4 12.04 -3.43 14.30
N THR A 5 13.22 -2.95 13.92
CA THR A 5 14.24 -3.84 13.38
C THR A 5 14.83 -4.56 14.59
N ASP A 6 14.32 -5.75 14.90
CA ASP A 6 15.02 -6.66 15.82
C ASP A 6 16.41 -6.91 15.23
N GLY A 7 17.40 -6.17 15.73
CA GLY A 7 18.75 -6.14 15.18
C GLY A 7 19.49 -7.47 15.34
N VAL A 8 20.68 -7.54 14.75
CA VAL A 8 21.52 -8.75 14.78
C VAL A 8 22.18 -8.94 16.17
N GLY A 9 22.07 -7.95 17.06
CA GLY A 9 22.71 -7.91 18.38
C GLY A 9 22.31 -9.01 19.37
N ASN A 10 21.22 -9.76 19.14
CA ASN A 10 20.73 -10.81 20.03
C ASN A 10 20.93 -12.24 19.48
N LEU A 11 21.77 -12.44 18.45
CA LEU A 11 22.02 -13.77 17.91
C LEU A 11 22.73 -14.67 18.91
N SER A 12 22.27 -15.92 19.00
CA SER A 12 23.01 -16.99 19.70
C SER A 12 24.21 -17.46 18.89
N LEU A 13 25.21 -18.06 19.55
CA LEU A 13 26.40 -18.59 18.88
C LEU A 13 26.01 -19.62 17.80
N GLY A 14 26.45 -19.39 16.56
CA GLY A 14 26.15 -20.27 15.41
C GLY A 14 24.76 -20.08 14.80
N GLN A 15 23.95 -19.14 15.30
CA GLN A 15 22.66 -18.80 14.73
C GLN A 15 22.83 -17.96 13.46
N LYS A 16 22.07 -18.28 12.42
CA LYS A 16 22.12 -17.63 11.10
C LYS A 16 20.98 -16.63 10.95
N PRO A 17 21.25 -15.32 10.76
CA PRO A 17 20.18 -14.37 10.49
C PRO A 17 19.60 -14.61 9.09
N VAL A 18 18.27 -14.46 8.99
CA VAL A 18 17.50 -14.54 7.76
C VAL A 18 16.79 -13.19 7.59
N TYR A 19 17.35 -12.34 6.73
CA TYR A 19 16.80 -11.05 6.39
C TYR A 19 15.61 -11.23 5.44
N LEU A 20 14.41 -10.98 5.96
CA LEU A 20 13.16 -11.06 5.21
C LEU A 20 12.88 -9.68 4.62
N LEU A 21 13.04 -9.54 3.30
CA LEU A 21 12.83 -8.29 2.57
C LEU A 21 11.34 -7.99 2.36
N LYS A 22 10.60 -7.88 3.46
CA LYS A 22 9.17 -7.59 3.53
C LYS A 22 8.83 -6.86 4.83
N THR A 23 7.70 -6.16 4.84
CA THR A 23 7.12 -5.64 6.08
C THR A 23 6.60 -6.79 6.95
N LYS A 24 6.89 -6.76 8.25
CA LYS A 24 6.36 -7.71 9.24
C LYS A 24 4.83 -7.59 9.32
N SER A 25 4.14 -8.72 9.28
CA SER A 25 2.69 -8.79 9.48
C SER A 25 2.33 -8.61 10.96
N SER A 26 1.15 -8.08 11.26
CA SER A 26 0.65 -7.92 12.63
C SER A 26 -0.70 -8.64 12.81
N PRO A 27 -0.96 -9.27 13.97
CA PRO A 27 -0.16 -9.26 15.20
C PRO A 27 1.02 -10.25 15.23
N SER A 28 1.04 -11.25 14.35
CA SER A 28 2.18 -12.17 14.18
C SER A 28 2.51 -12.37 12.70
N ASP A 29 3.70 -12.90 12.40
CA ASP A 29 4.14 -13.19 11.05
C ASP A 29 4.60 -14.65 10.93
N ALA A 30 4.00 -15.40 10.00
CA ALA A 30 4.27 -16.82 9.84
C ALA A 30 5.74 -17.13 9.46
N TYR A 31 6.44 -16.21 8.79
CA TYR A 31 7.86 -16.38 8.50
C TYR A 31 8.72 -16.27 9.76
N GLU A 32 8.33 -15.41 10.70
CA GLU A 32 9.02 -15.29 11.98
C GLU A 32 8.88 -16.56 12.80
N GLU A 33 7.65 -17.06 12.94
CA GLU A 33 7.34 -18.28 13.68
C GLU A 33 8.07 -19.50 13.07
N HIS A 34 8.06 -19.60 11.73
CA HIS A 34 8.73 -20.68 11.02
C HIS A 34 10.26 -20.63 11.17
N PHE A 35 10.92 -19.53 10.80
CA PHE A 35 12.38 -19.46 10.83
C PHE A 35 12.96 -19.53 12.24
N ASN A 36 12.28 -18.95 13.23
CA ASN A 36 12.77 -19.01 14.62
C ASN A 36 12.65 -20.42 15.24
N SER A 37 11.81 -21.30 14.68
CA SER A 37 11.68 -22.70 15.11
C SER A 37 12.45 -23.69 14.21
N LEU A 38 12.80 -23.29 12.99
CA LEU A 38 13.48 -24.12 12.00
C LEU A 38 14.83 -24.64 12.48
N GLU A 39 15.08 -25.94 12.28
CA GLU A 39 16.33 -26.64 12.66
C GLU A 39 16.75 -26.33 14.12
N ASN A 40 15.80 -26.43 15.05
CA ASN A 40 15.98 -26.13 16.49
C ASN A 40 16.45 -24.69 16.77
N GLY A 41 15.91 -23.71 16.04
CA GLY A 41 16.22 -22.29 16.22
C GLY A 41 17.57 -21.87 15.65
N LYS A 42 18.12 -22.64 14.71
CA LYS A 42 19.37 -22.32 14.00
C LYS A 42 19.26 -21.04 13.19
N TYR A 43 18.06 -20.63 12.82
CA TYR A 43 17.80 -19.42 12.06
C TYR A 43 17.08 -18.37 12.93
N LYS A 44 17.30 -17.10 12.61
CA LYS A 44 16.62 -15.97 13.23
C LYS A 44 16.04 -15.06 12.15
N ALA A 45 14.72 -14.91 12.12
CA ALA A 45 14.07 -13.97 11.22
C ALA A 45 14.37 -12.52 11.64
N VAL A 46 14.74 -11.69 10.65
CA VAL A 46 14.95 -10.24 10.79
C VAL A 46 14.21 -9.56 9.64
N PHE A 47 13.26 -8.68 9.95
CA PHE A 47 12.46 -8.00 8.92
C PHE A 47 13.14 -6.73 8.44
N VAL A 48 13.25 -6.59 7.12
CA VAL A 48 13.83 -5.42 6.46
C VAL A 48 12.83 -4.93 5.41
N PRO A 49 11.95 -3.97 5.75
CA PRO A 49 10.92 -3.52 4.82
C PRO A 49 11.55 -2.80 3.62
N VAL A 50 11.25 -3.28 2.41
CA VAL A 50 11.75 -2.69 1.15
C VAL A 50 10.81 -1.63 0.62
N LEU A 51 9.51 -1.82 0.80
CA LEU A 51 8.49 -0.95 0.23
C LEU A 51 7.82 -0.15 1.33
N GLU A 52 7.62 1.12 1.07
CA GLU A 52 6.78 1.97 1.91
C GLU A 52 5.69 2.64 1.07
N HIS A 53 4.63 3.05 1.77
CA HIS A 53 3.54 3.78 1.14
C HIS A 53 3.65 5.24 1.54
N GLN A 54 3.96 6.08 0.56
CA GLN A 54 4.12 7.50 0.76
C GLN A 54 2.84 8.22 0.35
N PHE A 55 2.36 9.10 1.22
CA PHE A 55 1.21 9.94 0.91
C PHE A 55 1.62 11.08 -0.02
N ARG A 56 0.77 11.39 -1.00
CA ARG A 56 0.99 12.50 -1.94
C ARG A 56 0.57 13.81 -1.28
N ASP A 57 1.49 14.41 -0.52
CA ASP A 57 1.20 15.59 0.32
C ASP A 57 0.54 16.75 -0.44
N ASP A 58 0.99 17.07 -1.66
CA ASP A 58 0.36 18.10 -2.48
C ASP A 58 -1.09 17.79 -2.82
N THR A 59 -1.37 16.54 -3.17
CA THR A 59 -2.72 16.06 -3.44
C THR A 59 -3.59 16.17 -2.19
N LEU A 60 -3.08 15.73 -1.04
CA LEU A 60 -3.81 15.79 0.24
C LEU A 60 -4.06 17.23 0.70
N ARG A 61 -3.09 18.14 0.48
CA ARG A 61 -3.28 19.59 0.71
C ARG A 61 -4.40 20.15 -0.17
N ASN A 62 -4.49 19.74 -1.43
CA ASN A 62 -5.55 20.17 -2.34
C ASN A 62 -6.92 19.60 -1.94
N LEU A 63 -6.99 18.34 -1.50
CA LEU A 63 -8.22 17.74 -0.97
C LEU A 63 -8.70 18.46 0.28
N LYS A 64 -7.80 18.80 1.21
CA LYS A 64 -8.12 19.62 2.39
C LYS A 64 -8.74 20.97 1.99
N ARG A 65 -8.09 21.69 1.07
CA ARG A 65 -8.59 22.99 0.58
C ARG A 65 -9.95 22.85 -0.10
N SER A 66 -10.18 21.77 -0.85
CA SER A 66 -11.48 21.48 -1.46
C SER A 66 -12.55 21.26 -0.40
N ALA A 67 -12.27 20.49 0.65
CA ALA A 67 -13.19 20.30 1.78
C ALA A 67 -13.52 21.64 2.45
N GLU A 68 -12.50 22.45 2.78
CA GLU A 68 -12.66 23.79 3.40
C GLU A 68 -13.44 24.77 2.53
N ARG A 69 -13.46 24.55 1.22
CA ARG A 69 -14.26 25.30 0.23
C ARG A 69 -15.59 24.63 -0.08
N PHE A 70 -16.07 23.76 0.80
CA PHE A 70 -17.38 23.12 0.74
C PHE A 70 -17.57 22.21 -0.49
N ALA A 71 -16.52 21.62 -1.04
CA ALA A 71 -16.62 20.74 -2.21
C ALA A 71 -17.45 19.46 -1.97
N PHE A 72 -17.55 19.01 -0.71
CA PHE A 72 -18.29 17.81 -0.29
C PHE A 72 -19.61 18.14 0.43
N ALA A 73 -19.91 19.41 0.64
CA ALA A 73 -21.08 19.82 1.41
C ALA A 73 -22.33 19.89 0.53
N GLY A 74 -23.48 19.55 1.13
CA GLY A 74 -24.79 19.73 0.52
C GLY A 74 -25.21 21.20 0.52
N GLY A 75 -26.44 21.46 0.07
CA GLY A 75 -27.09 22.75 0.30
C GLY A 75 -27.34 22.99 1.79
N SER A 76 -27.31 24.24 2.24
CA SER A 76 -27.77 24.61 3.59
C SER A 76 -29.26 24.91 3.56
N PRO A 77 -30.06 24.59 4.60
CA PRO A 77 -31.48 24.95 4.70
C PRO A 77 -31.71 26.47 4.72
N GLU A 78 -32.95 26.89 4.41
CA GLU A 78 -33.32 28.28 4.12
C GLU A 78 -33.01 29.17 5.30
N ASN A 79 -32.20 30.20 5.08
CA ASN A 79 -31.95 31.20 6.12
C ASN A 79 -33.12 32.21 6.08
N PRO A 80 -34.06 32.15 7.04
CA PRO A 80 -35.26 32.98 6.99
C PRO A 80 -34.91 34.47 7.11
N ALA A 81 -33.77 34.79 7.72
CA ALA A 81 -33.31 36.17 7.92
C ALA A 81 -32.63 36.79 6.68
N LYS A 82 -32.29 36.00 5.65
CA LYS A 82 -31.53 36.48 4.48
C LYS A 82 -32.27 36.37 3.15
N LEU A 83 -33.53 35.88 3.13
CA LEU A 83 -34.37 35.71 1.92
C LEU A 83 -33.64 35.06 0.73
N ARG A 84 -32.61 34.24 1.01
CA ARG A 84 -31.88 33.47 0.01
C ARG A 84 -32.45 32.07 0.02
N LYS A 85 -32.99 31.63 -1.11
CA LYS A 85 -33.39 30.24 -1.33
C LYS A 85 -32.18 29.34 -1.03
N ALA A 86 -32.40 28.38 -0.15
CA ALA A 86 -31.42 27.46 0.37
C ALA A 86 -31.18 26.28 -0.56
N THR A 87 -30.70 26.58 -1.75
CA THR A 87 -30.61 25.55 -2.77
C THR A 87 -29.33 25.75 -3.56
N ASN A 88 -28.62 24.66 -3.78
CA ASN A 88 -27.33 24.56 -4.45
C ASN A 88 -26.19 25.29 -3.75
N ASN A 89 -25.39 24.56 -2.96
CA ASN A 89 -24.01 24.94 -2.72
C ASN A 89 -23.27 24.96 -4.08
N PRO A 90 -22.97 26.14 -4.67
CA PRO A 90 -22.34 26.21 -5.99
C PRO A 90 -20.89 25.73 -5.96
N ALA A 91 -20.33 25.55 -4.75
CA ALA A 91 -19.00 25.01 -4.56
C ALA A 91 -18.98 23.48 -4.49
N LYS A 92 -20.14 22.79 -4.42
CA LYS A 92 -20.21 21.32 -4.43
C LYS A 92 -19.56 20.77 -5.70
N ARG A 93 -18.62 19.85 -5.54
CA ARG A 93 -17.85 19.26 -6.66
C ARG A 93 -18.04 17.76 -6.81
N PHE A 94 -18.49 17.07 -5.76
CA PHE A 94 -18.54 15.62 -5.75
C PHE A 94 -19.91 15.13 -5.28
N SER A 95 -20.36 14.03 -5.89
CA SER A 95 -21.59 13.32 -5.49
C SER A 95 -21.33 12.12 -4.57
N GLY A 96 -20.08 11.89 -4.22
CA GLY A 96 -19.64 10.74 -3.42
C GLY A 96 -18.13 10.57 -3.50
N ALA A 97 -17.61 9.71 -2.64
CA ALA A 97 -16.21 9.27 -2.70
C ALA A 97 -16.11 7.75 -2.73
N VAL A 98 -15.03 7.21 -3.32
CA VAL A 98 -14.77 5.78 -3.47
C VAL A 98 -13.43 5.43 -2.83
N PHE A 99 -13.40 4.33 -2.07
CA PHE A 99 -12.21 3.79 -1.41
C PHE A 99 -12.11 2.29 -1.66
N THR A 100 -11.03 1.85 -2.32
CA THR A 100 -10.78 0.43 -2.60
C THR A 100 -9.62 -0.15 -1.78
N SER A 101 -8.95 0.67 -0.96
CA SER A 101 -7.86 0.23 -0.09
C SER A 101 -7.86 0.99 1.24
N GLN A 102 -7.39 0.33 2.31
CA GLN A 102 -7.20 0.98 3.61
C GLN A 102 -6.22 2.16 3.53
N ARG A 103 -5.20 2.09 2.67
CA ARG A 103 -4.22 3.18 2.50
C ARG A 103 -4.84 4.46 1.96
N ALA A 104 -5.80 4.35 1.04
CA ALA A 104 -6.58 5.50 0.59
C ALA A 104 -7.42 6.10 1.73
N VAL A 105 -7.95 5.24 2.61
CA VAL A 105 -8.67 5.67 3.81
C VAL A 105 -7.75 6.40 4.78
N ASP A 106 -6.56 5.87 5.05
CA ASP A 106 -5.58 6.49 5.96
C ASP A 106 -5.13 7.87 5.42
N ALA A 107 -4.84 7.94 4.11
CA ALA A 107 -4.47 9.18 3.45
C ALA A 107 -5.58 10.24 3.58
N PHE A 108 -6.84 9.84 3.35
CA PHE A 108 -7.99 10.73 3.54
C PHE A 108 -8.25 11.06 5.02
N GLY A 109 -8.03 10.12 5.93
CA GLY A 109 -8.11 10.33 7.37
C GLY A 109 -7.13 11.40 7.84
N SER A 110 -5.93 11.47 7.26
CA SER A 110 -4.97 12.55 7.52
C SER A 110 -5.48 13.94 7.06
N VAL A 111 -6.32 13.98 6.03
CA VAL A 111 -7.00 15.21 5.58
C VAL A 111 -8.09 15.59 6.57
N VAL A 112 -8.97 14.65 6.91
CA VAL A 112 -10.08 14.85 7.86
C VAL A 112 -9.56 15.29 9.23
N GLY A 113 -8.49 14.66 9.75
CA GLY A 113 -7.87 15.01 11.02
C GLY A 113 -7.25 16.41 11.06
N LYS A 114 -7.00 17.03 9.90
CA LYS A 114 -6.53 18.42 9.77
C LYS A 114 -7.67 19.44 9.56
N LEU A 115 -8.92 18.98 9.45
CA LEU A 115 -10.11 19.85 9.40
C LEU A 115 -10.57 20.20 10.81
N ASN A 116 -11.36 21.26 10.94
CA ASN A 116 -11.99 21.61 12.21
C ASN A 116 -13.11 20.59 12.53
N PRO A 117 -13.00 19.81 13.62
CA PRO A 117 -13.98 18.78 13.95
C PRO A 117 -15.41 19.33 14.11
N SER A 118 -15.57 20.55 14.64
CA SER A 118 -16.89 21.16 14.83
C SER A 118 -17.57 21.58 13.52
N LYS A 119 -16.84 21.54 12.40
CA LYS A 119 -17.35 21.89 11.07
C LYS A 119 -17.63 20.68 10.19
N LEU A 120 -17.31 19.45 10.59
CA LEU A 120 -17.47 18.26 9.71
C LEU A 120 -18.90 18.12 9.18
N GLU A 121 -19.91 18.33 10.02
CA GLU A 121 -21.33 18.37 9.66
C GLU A 121 -21.69 19.41 8.59
N THR A 122 -20.90 20.49 8.48
CA THR A 122 -21.10 21.55 7.48
C THR A 122 -20.23 21.37 6.23
N LEU A 123 -19.15 20.61 6.34
CA LEU A 123 -18.19 20.38 5.25
C LEU A 123 -18.56 19.14 4.42
N PHE A 124 -19.35 18.22 5.00
CA PHE A 124 -19.73 16.96 4.38
C PHE A 124 -21.26 16.78 4.40
N ASP A 125 -21.80 16.44 3.24
CA ASP A 125 -23.22 16.17 3.04
C ASP A 125 -23.64 14.82 3.67
N LYS A 126 -24.72 14.84 4.45
CA LYS A 126 -25.29 13.64 5.10
C LYS A 126 -25.85 12.63 4.12
N GLU A 127 -26.14 13.05 2.89
CA GLU A 127 -26.67 12.16 1.86
C GLU A 127 -25.59 11.74 0.84
N MET A 128 -24.36 12.28 0.95
CA MET A 128 -23.26 11.93 0.04
C MET A 128 -22.63 10.59 0.43
N PRO A 129 -22.72 9.54 -0.40
CA PRO A 129 -22.17 8.22 -0.08
C PRO A 129 -20.64 8.16 -0.13
N LEU A 130 -20.07 7.39 0.80
CA LEU A 130 -18.69 6.90 0.78
C LEU A 130 -18.72 5.41 0.43
N TYR A 131 -18.37 5.11 -0.82
CA TYR A 131 -18.35 3.76 -1.36
C TYR A 131 -17.04 3.06 -1.01
N VAL A 132 -17.12 1.81 -0.55
CA VAL A 132 -15.97 1.04 -0.10
C VAL A 132 -15.93 -0.36 -0.71
N VAL A 133 -14.74 -0.95 -0.84
CA VAL A 133 -14.58 -2.39 -1.11
C VAL A 133 -14.15 -3.10 0.17
N GLY A 134 -15.03 -3.98 0.67
CA GLY A 134 -14.76 -4.92 1.74
C GLY A 134 -14.83 -4.37 3.17
N PRO A 135 -14.99 -5.26 4.17
CA PRO A 135 -15.16 -4.88 5.59
C PRO A 135 -14.00 -4.11 6.19
N ALA A 136 -12.78 -4.41 5.76
CA ALA A 136 -11.57 -3.79 6.29
C ALA A 136 -11.50 -2.29 5.93
N THR A 137 -11.88 -1.94 4.71
CA THR A 137 -11.97 -0.55 4.22
C THR A 137 -13.16 0.16 4.86
N ALA A 138 -14.32 -0.50 4.93
CA ALA A 138 -15.53 0.03 5.56
C ALA A 138 -15.31 0.47 7.01
N ARG A 139 -14.64 -0.38 7.81
CA ARG A 139 -14.28 -0.05 9.20
C ARG A 139 -13.41 1.20 9.28
N GLY A 140 -12.39 1.31 8.42
CA GLY A 140 -11.52 2.48 8.38
C GLY A 140 -12.30 3.76 8.06
N VAL A 141 -13.17 3.74 7.05
CA VAL A 141 -13.98 4.91 6.66
C VAL A 141 -14.95 5.31 7.78
N LYS A 142 -15.62 4.34 8.41
CA LYS A 142 -16.52 4.59 9.55
C LYS A 142 -15.78 5.24 10.73
N ALA A 143 -14.52 4.86 10.97
CA ALA A 143 -13.70 5.43 12.04
C ALA A 143 -13.36 6.92 11.82
N LEU A 144 -13.53 7.46 10.60
CA LEU A 144 -13.37 8.89 10.32
C LEU A 144 -14.50 9.76 10.91
N ASN A 145 -15.59 9.13 11.34
CA ASN A 145 -16.74 9.78 12.00
C ASN A 145 -17.34 10.95 11.18
N LEU A 146 -17.39 10.77 9.86
CA LEU A 146 -18.04 11.70 8.94
C LEU A 146 -19.56 11.48 8.94
N PRO A 147 -20.37 12.51 8.65
CA PRO A 147 -21.83 12.41 8.60
C PRO A 147 -22.38 11.62 7.41
N CYS A 148 -21.49 11.07 6.57
CA CYS A 148 -21.81 10.43 5.30
C CYS A 148 -22.18 8.95 5.47
N PRO A 149 -23.11 8.40 4.66
CA PRO A 149 -23.38 6.97 4.63
C PRO A 149 -22.23 6.19 4.00
N VAL A 150 -21.84 5.08 4.62
CA VAL A 150 -20.83 4.14 4.10
C VAL A 150 -21.54 2.96 3.43
N VAL A 151 -21.21 2.68 2.17
CA VAL A 151 -21.93 1.70 1.32
C VAL A 151 -20.93 0.80 0.60
N GLY A 152 -21.24 -0.49 0.46
CA GLY A 152 -20.39 -1.46 -0.27
C GLY A 152 -19.46 -2.29 0.58
N GLU A 153 -19.71 -2.36 1.88
CA GLU A 153 -18.98 -3.24 2.79
C GLU A 153 -18.95 -4.70 2.31
N GLU A 154 -20.06 -5.16 1.72
CA GLU A 154 -20.27 -6.48 1.13
C GLU A 154 -19.66 -6.65 -0.27
N SER A 155 -19.16 -5.58 -0.89
CA SER A 155 -18.53 -5.65 -2.21
C SER A 155 -17.14 -6.28 -2.08
N GLY A 156 -16.95 -7.45 -2.70
CA GLY A 156 -15.68 -8.18 -2.66
C GLY A 156 -14.60 -7.63 -3.59
N ASN A 157 -14.96 -6.86 -4.61
CA ASN A 157 -14.03 -6.28 -5.58
C ASN A 157 -14.61 -5.00 -6.23
N GLY A 158 -13.80 -4.32 -7.05
CA GLY A 158 -14.18 -3.09 -7.73
C GLY A 158 -15.30 -3.25 -8.77
N GLU A 159 -15.43 -4.42 -9.42
CA GLU A 159 -16.48 -4.67 -10.40
C GLU A 159 -17.86 -4.74 -9.73
N ALA A 160 -17.96 -5.52 -8.65
CA ALA A 160 -19.17 -5.64 -7.84
C ALA A 160 -19.58 -4.28 -7.25
N LEU A 161 -18.61 -3.53 -6.73
CA LEU A 161 -18.85 -2.19 -6.21
C LEU A 161 -19.37 -1.25 -7.30
N ALA A 162 -18.77 -1.26 -8.50
CA ALA A 162 -19.20 -0.38 -9.59
C ALA A 162 -20.65 -0.66 -10.03
N GLN A 163 -21.05 -1.93 -10.13
CA GLN A 163 -22.44 -2.29 -10.43
C GLN A 163 -23.40 -1.81 -9.35
N MET A 164 -23.04 -2.00 -8.08
CA MET A 164 -23.85 -1.52 -6.97
C MET A 164 -23.93 0.01 -6.91
N ILE A 165 -22.86 0.74 -7.24
CA ILE A 165 -22.88 2.20 -7.37
C ILE A 165 -23.93 2.64 -8.41
N LEU A 166 -23.99 1.99 -9.58
CA LEU A 166 -24.96 2.33 -10.62
C LEU A 166 -26.41 2.18 -10.14
N GLU A 167 -26.72 1.13 -9.40
CA GLU A 167 -28.06 0.90 -8.84
C GLU A 167 -28.37 1.86 -7.68
N HIS A 168 -27.45 2.01 -6.72
CA HIS A 168 -27.64 2.88 -5.56
C HIS A 168 -27.81 4.34 -5.98
N ARG A 169 -27.10 4.82 -7.01
CA ARG A 169 -27.25 6.20 -7.48
C ARG A 169 -28.66 6.52 -8.00
N LYS A 170 -29.41 5.53 -8.50
CA LYS A 170 -30.81 5.73 -8.94
C LYS A 170 -31.75 6.05 -7.78
N THR A 171 -31.37 5.71 -6.55
CA THR A 171 -32.18 5.95 -5.34
C THR A 171 -31.84 7.27 -4.65
N LEU A 172 -30.76 7.94 -5.05
CA LEU A 172 -30.33 9.20 -4.44
C LEU A 172 -31.07 10.41 -5.02
N SER A 173 -31.24 11.45 -4.19
CA SER A 173 -31.76 12.74 -4.64
C SER A 173 -30.91 13.33 -5.76
N THR A 174 -31.57 14.05 -6.68
CA THR A 174 -30.88 14.77 -7.75
C THR A 174 -29.96 15.86 -7.19
N GLU A 175 -30.25 16.43 -6.02
CA GLU A 175 -29.40 17.44 -5.35
C GLU A 175 -28.09 16.85 -4.80
N VAL A 176 -28.06 15.54 -4.58
CA VAL A 176 -26.84 14.82 -4.19
C VAL A 176 -25.96 14.58 -5.41
N THR A 177 -26.60 14.18 -6.51
CA THR A 177 -25.92 13.64 -7.70
C THR A 177 -25.66 14.68 -8.80
N HIS A 178 -26.35 15.82 -8.78
CA HIS A 178 -26.29 16.85 -9.81
C HIS A 178 -26.17 18.27 -9.24
N LEU A 179 -25.57 19.16 -10.03
CA LEU A 179 -25.51 20.60 -9.78
C LEU A 179 -25.69 21.33 -11.11
N ASP A 180 -26.60 22.31 -11.15
CA ASP A 180 -26.92 23.11 -12.34
C ASP A 180 -27.18 22.27 -13.61
N GLY A 181 -27.93 21.17 -13.44
CA GLY A 181 -28.27 20.23 -14.51
C GLY A 181 -27.13 19.31 -14.97
N ARG A 182 -25.98 19.33 -14.29
CA ARG A 182 -24.81 18.48 -14.61
C ARG A 182 -24.61 17.41 -13.55
N THR A 183 -24.33 16.18 -13.97
CA THR A 183 -23.96 15.09 -13.07
C THR A 183 -22.60 15.38 -12.42
N LEU A 184 -22.57 15.37 -11.08
CA LEU A 184 -21.34 15.56 -10.32
C LEU A 184 -20.50 14.28 -10.30
N PRO A 185 -19.17 14.37 -10.43
CA PRO A 185 -18.29 13.21 -10.39
C PRO A 185 -18.28 12.52 -9.03
N LEU A 186 -17.90 11.24 -9.02
CA LEU A 186 -17.40 10.57 -7.82
C LEU A 186 -15.90 10.86 -7.66
N LEU A 187 -15.48 11.20 -6.45
CA LEU A 187 -14.07 11.31 -6.10
C LEU A 187 -13.51 9.92 -5.81
N PHE A 188 -12.61 9.42 -6.64
CA PHE A 188 -11.99 8.12 -6.42
C PHE A 188 -10.57 8.28 -5.88
N LEU A 189 -10.36 7.92 -4.62
CA LEU A 189 -9.07 8.01 -3.93
C LEU A 189 -8.31 6.70 -4.09
N VAL A 190 -7.12 6.80 -4.69
CA VAL A 190 -6.43 5.65 -5.29
C VAL A 190 -4.92 5.70 -5.06
N GLY A 191 -4.28 4.53 -5.16
CA GLY A 191 -2.82 4.41 -5.25
C GLY A 191 -2.31 4.57 -6.68
N GLU A 192 -1.06 4.99 -6.87
CA GLU A 192 -0.46 5.25 -8.19
C GLU A 192 -0.55 4.04 -9.14
N GLN A 193 -0.16 2.85 -8.67
CA GLN A 193 -0.25 1.63 -9.45
C GLN A 193 -1.67 1.06 -9.43
N ARG A 194 -2.41 1.16 -10.55
CA ARG A 194 -3.72 0.50 -10.67
C ARG A 194 -4.18 0.20 -12.10
N ARG A 195 -4.95 -0.89 -12.23
CA ARG A 195 -5.88 -1.17 -13.32
C ARG A 195 -7.28 -1.28 -12.71
N ASP A 196 -7.83 -0.15 -12.27
CA ASP A 196 -9.15 -0.19 -11.64
C ASP A 196 -10.26 -0.28 -12.69
N ILE A 197 -11.23 -1.14 -12.42
CA ILE A 197 -12.37 -1.40 -13.29
C ILE A 197 -13.51 -0.40 -13.02
N ILE A 198 -13.54 0.25 -11.84
CA ILE A 198 -14.61 1.16 -11.44
C ILE A 198 -14.82 2.30 -12.44
N PRO A 199 -13.79 3.09 -12.86
CA PRO A 199 -13.99 4.18 -13.81
C PRO A 199 -14.50 3.68 -15.16
N LYS A 200 -14.08 2.50 -15.60
CA LYS A 200 -14.51 1.89 -16.87
C LYS A 200 -15.97 1.47 -16.81
N THR A 201 -16.38 0.78 -15.74
CA THR A 201 -17.75 0.32 -15.56
C THR A 201 -18.73 1.49 -15.43
N LEU A 202 -18.40 2.50 -14.62
CA LEU A 202 -19.29 3.64 -14.38
C LEU A 202 -19.46 4.59 -15.58
N GLN A 203 -18.53 4.51 -16.55
CA GLN A 203 -18.51 5.36 -17.75
C GLN A 203 -18.65 4.56 -19.04
N ALA A 204 -19.01 3.28 -18.95
CA ALA A 204 -19.12 2.39 -20.11
C ALA A 204 -20.08 2.95 -21.17
N GLU A 205 -19.71 2.81 -22.44
CA GLU A 205 -20.54 3.31 -23.55
C GLU A 205 -21.89 2.59 -23.67
N SER A 206 -21.95 1.35 -23.19
CA SER A 206 -23.18 0.56 -23.09
C SER A 206 -24.21 1.16 -22.13
N LEU A 207 -23.81 2.06 -21.21
CA LEU A 207 -24.72 2.75 -20.32
C LEU A 207 -25.41 3.93 -21.04
N PRO A 208 -26.72 4.15 -20.82
CA PRO A 208 -27.39 5.38 -21.24
C PRO A 208 -26.66 6.62 -20.71
N PRO A 209 -26.55 7.72 -21.47
CA PRO A 209 -25.80 8.91 -21.04
C PRO A 209 -26.22 9.44 -19.67
N ALA A 210 -27.51 9.37 -19.31
CA ALA A 210 -28.04 9.81 -18.02
C ALA A 210 -27.65 8.92 -16.83
N GLN A 211 -27.17 7.69 -17.09
CA GLN A 211 -26.73 6.74 -16.05
C GLN A 211 -25.20 6.70 -15.91
N ARG A 212 -24.46 7.28 -16.86
CA ARG A 212 -23.01 7.38 -16.77
C ARG A 212 -22.64 8.30 -15.62
N THR A 213 -21.70 7.85 -14.80
CA THR A 213 -21.23 8.61 -13.65
C THR A 213 -19.77 9.00 -13.89
N PRO A 214 -19.47 10.32 -14.03
CA PRO A 214 -18.08 10.76 -14.14
C PRO A 214 -17.28 10.36 -12.90
N VAL A 215 -16.03 9.97 -13.09
CA VAL A 215 -15.11 9.61 -12.00
C VAL A 215 -13.89 10.50 -12.05
N MET A 216 -13.60 11.19 -10.95
CA MET A 216 -12.37 11.96 -10.77
C MET A 216 -11.41 11.14 -9.92
N GLU A 217 -10.40 10.56 -10.58
CA GLU A 217 -9.36 9.79 -9.90
C GLU A 217 -8.29 10.69 -9.31
N VAL A 218 -7.95 10.46 -8.04
CA VAL A 218 -6.97 11.25 -7.30
C VAL A 218 -5.98 10.31 -6.62
N VAL A 219 -4.73 10.34 -7.09
CA VAL A 219 -3.63 9.55 -6.52
C VAL A 219 -3.22 10.15 -5.18
N VAL A 220 -3.57 9.47 -4.09
CA VAL A 220 -3.33 9.94 -2.71
C VAL A 220 -2.17 9.24 -2.02
N TYR A 221 -1.70 8.12 -2.55
CA TYR A 221 -0.47 7.48 -2.12
C TYR A 221 0.23 6.81 -3.30
N GLU A 222 1.52 6.63 -3.15
CA GLU A 222 2.37 5.82 -4.01
C GLU A 222 3.04 4.73 -3.19
N THR A 223 3.39 3.63 -3.85
CA THR A 223 4.21 2.59 -3.25
C THR A 223 5.60 2.76 -3.83
N GLY A 224 6.54 3.18 -2.99
CA GLY A 224 7.93 3.38 -3.36
C GLY A 224 8.85 2.45 -2.61
N GLU A 225 10.13 2.45 -2.98
CA GLU A 225 11.18 1.91 -2.13
C GLU A 225 11.26 2.71 -0.83
N MET A 226 11.45 2.03 0.28
CA MET A 226 11.57 2.64 1.60
C MET A 226 12.86 3.44 1.66
N ALA A 227 12.76 4.73 1.95
CA ALA A 227 13.92 5.64 1.88
C ALA A 227 15.09 5.22 2.80
N THR A 228 14.81 4.54 3.90
CA THR A 228 15.82 4.06 4.85
C THR A 228 16.32 2.64 4.55
N PHE A 229 15.76 1.94 3.55
CA PHE A 229 16.05 0.53 3.29
C PHE A 229 17.56 0.26 3.14
N GLU A 230 18.23 1.02 2.27
CA GLU A 230 19.65 0.82 1.99
C GLU A 230 20.51 1.01 3.25
N GLU A 231 20.23 2.06 4.03
CA GLU A 231 20.93 2.35 5.28
C GLU A 231 20.67 1.27 6.34
N ASP A 232 19.41 0.96 6.59
CA ASP A 232 18.98 -0.03 7.59
C ASP A 232 19.57 -1.40 7.28
N PHE A 233 19.48 -1.84 6.02
CA PHE A 233 19.99 -3.14 5.61
C PHE A 233 21.52 -3.18 5.65
N THR A 234 22.21 -2.15 5.18
CA THR A 234 23.68 -2.07 5.24
C THR A 234 24.18 -2.09 6.69
N ASN A 235 23.46 -1.44 7.61
CA ASN A 235 23.79 -1.46 9.04
C ASN A 235 23.65 -2.88 9.62
N LEU A 236 22.55 -3.60 9.31
CA LEU A 236 22.38 -4.99 9.72
C LEU A 236 23.50 -5.91 9.19
N LEU A 237 23.94 -5.70 7.94
CA LEU A 237 25.07 -6.45 7.36
C LEU A 237 26.40 -6.16 8.07
N ARG A 238 26.64 -4.90 8.47
CA ARG A 238 27.82 -4.50 9.25
C ARG A 238 27.79 -5.06 10.66
N GLU A 239 26.62 -5.11 11.30
CA GLU A 239 26.42 -5.75 12.60
C GLU A 239 26.74 -7.24 12.54
N ALA A 240 26.21 -7.97 11.54
CA ALA A 240 26.50 -9.39 11.34
C ALA A 240 28.00 -9.66 11.13
N LYS A 241 28.67 -8.80 10.34
CA LYS A 241 30.12 -8.88 10.15
C LYS A 241 30.88 -8.65 11.45
N SER A 242 30.47 -7.68 12.26
CA SER A 242 31.08 -7.37 13.56
C SER A 242 30.87 -8.49 14.58
N ALA A 243 29.70 -9.13 14.54
CA ALA A 243 29.36 -10.32 15.32
C ALA A 243 30.02 -11.61 14.80
N LYS A 244 30.83 -11.53 13.73
CA LYS A 244 31.50 -12.68 13.09
C LYS A 244 30.54 -13.80 12.68
N VAL A 245 29.35 -13.42 12.20
CA VAL A 245 28.41 -14.36 11.59
C VAL A 245 29.08 -15.05 10.40
N GLU A 246 29.10 -16.38 10.41
CA GLU A 246 29.72 -17.15 9.32
C GLU A 246 28.84 -17.18 8.06
N GLU A 247 27.52 -17.25 8.25
CA GLU A 247 26.56 -17.36 7.15
C GLU A 247 25.26 -16.63 7.48
N GLN A 248 24.71 -15.95 6.48
CA GLN A 248 23.45 -15.22 6.55
C GLN A 248 22.64 -15.39 5.26
N TRP A 249 21.33 -15.26 5.39
CA TRP A 249 20.38 -15.40 4.29
C TRP A 249 19.61 -14.11 4.04
N VAL A 250 19.35 -13.81 2.78
CA VAL A 250 18.46 -12.74 2.36
C VAL A 250 17.33 -13.35 1.53
N VAL A 251 16.10 -13.13 1.95
CA VAL A 251 14.89 -13.64 1.28
C VAL A 251 14.18 -12.49 0.58
N VAL A 252 14.09 -12.55 -0.75
CA VAL A 252 13.45 -11.52 -1.59
C VAL A 252 12.04 -11.94 -1.97
N PHE A 253 11.06 -11.07 -1.67
CA PHE A 253 9.64 -11.35 -1.82
C PHE A 253 9.02 -10.85 -3.13
N SER A 254 9.71 -9.98 -3.87
CA SER A 254 9.22 -9.47 -5.15
C SER A 254 10.34 -8.90 -6.01
N PRO A 255 10.13 -8.73 -7.33
CA PRO A 255 11.07 -8.05 -8.22
C PRO A 255 11.55 -6.68 -7.72
N GLN A 256 10.68 -5.91 -7.05
CA GLN A 256 11.06 -4.57 -6.56
C GLN A 256 12.16 -4.63 -5.49
N GLY A 257 12.26 -5.71 -4.72
CA GLY A 257 13.33 -5.87 -3.73
C GLY A 257 14.65 -6.39 -4.28
N CYS A 258 14.70 -6.82 -5.53
CA CYS A 258 15.90 -7.43 -6.11
C CYS A 258 17.02 -6.40 -6.33
N GLU A 259 16.69 -5.27 -6.96
CA GLU A 259 17.67 -4.21 -7.25
C GLU A 259 18.16 -3.54 -5.97
N ALA A 260 17.22 -3.12 -5.12
CA ALA A 260 17.51 -2.54 -3.81
C ALA A 260 18.45 -3.42 -2.98
N MET A 261 18.17 -4.73 -2.92
CA MET A 261 19.03 -5.70 -2.23
C MET A 261 20.45 -5.75 -2.80
N LEU A 262 20.60 -5.92 -4.12
CA LEU A 262 21.94 -6.04 -4.72
C LEU A 262 22.72 -4.72 -4.60
N ASN A 263 22.04 -3.57 -4.61
CA ASN A 263 22.65 -2.27 -4.35
C ASN A 263 23.19 -2.20 -2.91
N ALA A 264 22.36 -2.51 -1.91
CA ALA A 264 22.73 -2.50 -0.50
C ALA A 264 23.84 -3.53 -0.15
N LEU A 265 23.89 -4.67 -0.85
CA LEU A 265 24.99 -5.63 -0.76
C LEU A 265 26.28 -5.12 -1.40
N GLY A 266 26.24 -4.02 -2.17
CA GLY A 266 27.35 -3.48 -2.94
C GLY A 266 27.69 -4.32 -4.18
N TRP A 267 26.79 -5.20 -4.63
CA TRP A 267 27.03 -6.17 -5.71
C TRP A 267 26.62 -5.67 -7.09
N LEU A 268 25.93 -4.53 -7.20
CA LEU A 268 25.62 -3.90 -8.49
C LEU A 268 26.78 -3.04 -9.01
N ASP A 269 27.03 -3.12 -10.30
CA ASP A 269 27.86 -2.18 -11.02
C ASP A 269 27.04 -0.93 -11.38
N GLU A 270 27.44 0.22 -10.84
CA GLU A 270 26.73 1.50 -10.98
C GLU A 270 26.58 1.97 -12.44
N ARG A 271 27.45 1.52 -13.35
CA ARG A 271 27.42 1.92 -14.76
C ARG A 271 26.41 1.09 -15.56
N THR A 272 26.25 -0.17 -15.22
CA THR A 272 25.41 -1.13 -15.95
C THR A 272 24.07 -1.42 -15.27
N GLY A 273 23.96 -1.15 -13.96
CA GLY A 273 22.81 -1.52 -13.14
C GLY A 273 22.66 -3.03 -12.93
N LYS A 274 23.71 -3.81 -13.20
CA LYS A 274 23.69 -5.28 -13.17
C LYS A 274 24.66 -5.83 -12.13
N TYR A 275 24.48 -7.10 -11.78
CA TYR A 275 25.36 -7.81 -10.85
C TYR A 275 26.82 -7.84 -11.34
N SER A 276 27.75 -7.66 -10.39
CA SER A 276 29.19 -7.74 -10.60
C SER A 276 29.84 -8.72 -9.62
N ALA A 277 30.35 -9.83 -10.16
CA ALA A 277 31.10 -10.82 -9.38
C ALA A 277 32.34 -10.20 -8.71
N GLY A 278 33.06 -9.31 -9.41
CA GLY A 278 34.22 -8.63 -8.85
C GLY A 278 33.87 -7.73 -7.65
N ARG A 279 32.72 -7.03 -7.70
CA ARG A 279 32.26 -6.26 -6.53
C ARG A 279 31.85 -7.17 -5.38
N ARG A 280 31.16 -8.28 -5.66
CA ARG A 280 30.85 -9.28 -4.64
C ARG A 280 32.12 -9.78 -3.96
N GLU A 281 33.17 -10.11 -4.69
CA GLU A 281 34.45 -10.57 -4.12
C GLU A 281 35.11 -9.52 -3.22
N VAL A 282 35.09 -8.24 -3.62
CA VAL A 282 35.68 -7.14 -2.83
C VAL A 282 34.90 -6.86 -1.55
N VAL A 283 33.57 -6.92 -1.61
CA VAL A 283 32.68 -6.57 -0.50
C VAL A 283 32.44 -7.76 0.43
N SER A 284 32.41 -8.98 -0.10
CA SER A 284 32.20 -10.20 0.68
C SER A 284 33.41 -10.45 1.59
N GLY A 285 33.19 -10.23 2.89
CA GLY A 285 34.17 -10.58 3.93
C GLY A 285 34.08 -12.06 4.32
N GLY A 286 34.44 -12.36 5.57
CA GLY A 286 34.31 -13.71 6.13
C GLY A 286 32.88 -14.23 6.30
N THR A 287 31.87 -13.36 6.13
CA THR A 287 30.44 -13.71 6.22
C THR A 287 29.89 -14.11 4.86
N LYS A 288 29.41 -15.35 4.75
CA LYS A 288 28.81 -15.89 3.54
C LYS A 288 27.35 -15.44 3.41
N THR A 289 27.07 -14.59 2.42
CA THR A 289 25.70 -14.14 2.13
C THR A 289 25.06 -14.99 1.05
N ARG A 290 23.89 -15.55 1.34
CA ARG A 290 23.08 -16.38 0.44
C ARG A 290 21.74 -15.73 0.14
N ILE A 291 21.27 -15.88 -1.10
CA ILE A 291 20.04 -15.24 -1.60
C ILE A 291 18.99 -16.30 -1.90
N ALA A 292 17.82 -16.18 -1.29
CA ALA A 292 16.64 -16.97 -1.60
C ALA A 292 15.54 -16.08 -2.18
N THR A 293 14.79 -16.58 -3.15
CA THR A 293 13.60 -15.91 -3.69
C THR A 293 12.32 -16.65 -3.31
N ILE A 294 11.25 -15.91 -3.04
CA ILE A 294 9.95 -16.49 -2.68
C ILE A 294 9.31 -17.34 -3.79
N GLY A 295 9.76 -17.19 -5.03
CA GLY A 295 9.26 -18.00 -6.15
C GLY A 295 9.78 -17.56 -7.52
N PRO A 296 9.30 -18.22 -8.60
CA PRO A 296 9.86 -18.09 -9.94
C PRO A 296 9.86 -16.67 -10.49
N THR A 297 8.79 -15.90 -10.30
CA THR A 297 8.71 -14.51 -10.79
C THR A 297 9.86 -13.63 -10.29
N THR A 298 10.24 -13.78 -9.03
CA THR A 298 11.35 -13.01 -8.42
C THR A 298 12.71 -13.57 -8.86
N SER A 299 12.84 -14.90 -8.97
CA SER A 299 14.04 -15.58 -9.49
C SER A 299 14.33 -15.18 -10.94
N ASP A 300 13.32 -15.22 -11.80
CA ASP A 300 13.41 -14.86 -13.21
C ASP A 300 13.82 -13.40 -13.38
N PHE A 301 13.30 -12.50 -12.54
CA PHE A 301 13.71 -11.10 -12.58
C PHE A 301 15.20 -10.92 -12.25
N LEU A 302 15.72 -11.59 -11.21
CA LEU A 302 17.15 -11.53 -10.89
C LEU A 302 18.01 -12.03 -12.05
N ARG A 303 17.62 -13.14 -12.69
CA ARG A 303 18.38 -13.76 -13.79
C ARG A 303 18.33 -12.93 -15.06
N GLN A 304 17.14 -12.53 -15.46
CA GLN A 304 16.89 -11.93 -16.78
C GLN A 304 17.23 -10.44 -16.80
N THR A 305 17.00 -9.73 -15.69
CA THR A 305 17.18 -8.28 -15.61
C THR A 305 18.53 -7.91 -15.00
N LEU A 306 18.88 -8.56 -13.88
CA LEU A 306 20.05 -8.18 -13.07
C LEU A 306 21.26 -9.10 -13.26
N GLU A 307 21.14 -10.13 -14.13
CA GLU A 307 22.18 -11.12 -14.41
C GLU A 307 22.73 -11.81 -13.15
N TYR A 308 21.85 -12.01 -12.16
CA TYR A 308 22.18 -12.66 -10.90
C TYR A 308 21.43 -13.97 -10.72
N GLU A 309 22.17 -15.00 -10.32
CA GLU A 309 21.65 -16.32 -9.99
C GLU A 309 21.40 -16.42 -8.48
N PRO A 310 20.13 -16.49 -8.00
CA PRO A 310 19.87 -16.73 -6.58
C PRO A 310 20.27 -18.15 -6.16
N ASP A 311 20.73 -18.31 -4.92
CA ASP A 311 21.12 -19.62 -4.36
C ASP A 311 19.90 -20.56 -4.21
N VAL A 312 18.72 -20.00 -3.91
CA VAL A 312 17.46 -20.76 -3.73
C VAL A 312 16.32 -20.05 -4.44
N CYS A 313 15.49 -20.81 -5.15
CA CYS A 313 14.14 -20.41 -5.55
C CYS A 313 13.14 -21.34 -4.86
N ALA A 314 12.30 -20.80 -3.98
CA ALA A 314 11.31 -21.61 -3.28
C ALA A 314 10.30 -22.21 -4.28
N GLU A 315 9.98 -23.49 -4.10
CA GLU A 315 8.98 -24.19 -4.92
C GLU A 315 7.56 -23.70 -4.62
N THR A 316 7.31 -23.41 -3.34
CA THR A 316 6.04 -22.88 -2.84
C THR A 316 6.28 -21.51 -2.19
N PRO A 317 5.49 -20.47 -2.52
CA PRO A 317 5.64 -19.13 -1.94
C PRO A 317 5.05 -19.07 -0.52
N SER A 318 5.61 -19.85 0.40
CA SER A 318 5.24 -19.95 1.81
C SER A 318 6.47 -19.92 2.72
N PRO A 319 6.30 -19.68 4.04
CA PRO A 319 7.39 -19.83 5.00
C PRO A 319 8.12 -21.17 4.90
N GLU A 320 7.36 -22.26 4.81
CA GLU A 320 7.87 -23.63 4.71
C GLU A 320 8.63 -23.83 3.42
N GLY A 321 8.08 -23.41 2.27
CA GLY A 321 8.75 -23.58 0.99
C GLY A 321 10.10 -22.84 0.89
N VAL A 322 10.20 -21.66 1.49
CA VAL A 322 11.49 -20.95 1.59
C VAL A 322 12.43 -21.67 2.56
N GLY A 323 11.94 -22.06 3.74
CA GLY A 323 12.73 -22.76 4.76
C GLY A 323 13.30 -24.09 4.26
N GLU A 324 12.48 -24.89 3.58
CA GLU A 324 12.87 -26.15 2.95
C GLU A 324 13.95 -25.95 1.89
N GLY A 325 13.80 -24.94 1.02
CA GLY A 325 14.80 -24.59 0.02
C GLY A 325 16.15 -24.20 0.64
N ILE A 326 16.12 -23.39 1.70
CA ILE A 326 17.32 -23.00 2.46
C ILE A 326 18.00 -24.22 3.11
N VAL A 327 17.22 -25.08 3.75
CA VAL A 327 17.75 -26.28 4.43
C VAL A 327 18.32 -27.29 3.43
N ALA A 328 17.64 -27.50 2.30
CA ALA A 328 18.12 -28.38 1.23
C ALA A 328 19.44 -27.89 0.65
N PHE A 329 19.53 -26.58 0.37
CA PHE A 329 20.75 -25.96 -0.13
C PHE A 329 21.92 -26.06 0.87
N ALA A 330 21.65 -25.92 2.17
CA ALA A 330 22.69 -26.05 3.20
C ALA A 330 23.22 -27.49 3.37
N LYS A 331 22.52 -28.50 2.84
CA LYS A 331 22.91 -29.92 2.88
C LYS A 331 23.61 -30.38 1.59
N ALA A 332 23.52 -29.60 0.51
CA ALA A 332 24.14 -29.88 -0.80
C ALA A 332 25.61 -29.44 -0.83
#